data_AF-A0A957I1E9-F1
#
_entry.id   AF-A0A957I1E9-F1
#
_cell.length_a   1.000
_cell.length_b   1.000
_cell.length_c   1.000
_cell.angle_alpha   90.00
_cell.angle_beta   90.00
_cell.angle_gamma   90.00
#
_symmetry.space_group_name_H-M   'P 1'
#
loop_
_entity.id
_entity.type
_entity.pdbx_description
1 polymer ?
#
loop_
_entity_poly.entity_id
_entity_poly.type
_entity_poly.pdbx_seq_one_letter_code
_entity_poly.pdbx_strand_id
1 'polypeptide(L)'
;MNFHDLINNWRPHLLRLVSFLVFVGALAACGPTDQTPTPAPTNDSRPAVSTLPSDGSDAYPAPLASPTTGPYPPPATAAPPTANPYPGPESTPVALDAPRFAFDSALYAGDTVVTGQAPPNLSLAISDVTFGSVPLGVGRSDAQGRFSIPVSPLPEGHRIGLTFADLEPGKSFEDMVQELDKYRGEAFMSVPNIGVFFTTTLVQPAK
;
A
#
# COMPACT_ATOMS: atom_id res chain seq x y z
N MET A 1 27.96 -37.33 -31.86
CA MET A 1 26.58 -37.26 -31.34
C MET A 1 26.61 -36.50 -30.03
N ASN A 2 25.92 -35.35 -29.93
CA ASN A 2 26.07 -34.38 -28.84
C ASN A 2 25.20 -34.73 -27.62
N PHE A 3 25.74 -34.49 -26.42
CA PHE A 3 25.12 -34.71 -25.11
C PHE A 3 23.89 -33.82 -24.80
N HIS A 4 23.59 -32.86 -25.68
CA HIS A 4 22.55 -31.85 -25.49
C HIS A 4 21.12 -32.34 -25.81
N ASP A 5 20.97 -33.43 -26.57
CA ASP A 5 19.64 -33.95 -26.95
C ASP A 5 19.05 -34.96 -25.94
N LEU A 6 19.84 -35.46 -24.98
CA LEU A 6 19.39 -36.51 -24.06
C LEU A 6 18.58 -35.99 -22.85
N ILE A 7 18.69 -34.69 -22.52
CA ILE A 7 18.08 -34.10 -21.31
C ILE A 7 16.67 -33.57 -21.58
N ASN A 8 16.34 -33.16 -22.80
CA ASN A 8 15.13 -32.38 -23.06
C ASN A 8 13.85 -33.23 -23.28
N ASN A 9 13.96 -34.56 -23.38
CA ASN A 9 12.83 -35.43 -23.69
C ASN A 9 12.19 -36.15 -22.48
N TRP A 10 12.71 -35.93 -21.25
CA TRP A 10 12.23 -36.62 -20.04
C TRP A 10 11.31 -35.78 -19.14
N ARG A 11 11.19 -34.47 -19.39
CA ARG A 11 10.35 -33.57 -18.58
C ARG A 11 8.83 -33.78 -18.68
N PRO A 12 8.22 -34.26 -19.77
CA PRO A 12 6.76 -34.44 -19.80
C PRO A 12 6.27 -35.72 -19.11
N HIS A 13 7.16 -36.70 -18.88
CA HIS A 13 6.79 -37.97 -18.25
C HIS A 13 6.94 -37.96 -16.72
N LEU A 14 7.84 -37.14 -16.18
CA LEU A 14 8.00 -36.98 -14.73
C LEU A 14 6.78 -36.27 -14.09
N LEU A 15 6.13 -35.35 -14.82
CA LEU A 15 4.96 -34.62 -14.33
C LEU A 15 3.68 -35.49 -14.30
N ARG A 16 3.59 -36.53 -15.15
CA ARG A 16 2.43 -37.44 -15.19
C ARG A 16 2.48 -38.53 -14.12
N LEU A 17 3.66 -38.84 -13.56
CA LEU A 17 3.81 -39.84 -12.49
C LEU A 17 3.48 -39.26 -11.10
N VAL A 18 3.68 -37.96 -10.87
CA VAL A 18 3.32 -37.30 -9.61
C VAL A 18 1.81 -37.07 -9.50
N SER A 19 1.12 -36.86 -10.62
CA SER A 19 -0.34 -36.65 -10.63
C SER A 19 -1.15 -37.93 -10.35
N PHE A 20 -0.56 -39.12 -10.48
CA PHE A 20 -1.27 -40.38 -10.24
C PHE A 20 -1.11 -40.91 -8.80
N LEU A 21 -0.24 -40.31 -7.98
CA LEU A 21 0.03 -40.76 -6.60
C LEU A 21 -0.71 -39.93 -5.54
N VAL A 22 -1.44 -38.88 -5.92
CA VAL A 22 -2.26 -38.07 -5.00
C VAL A 22 -3.73 -38.54 -4.93
N PHE A 23 -4.14 -39.51 -5.76
CA PHE A 23 -5.53 -39.96 -5.86
C PHE A 23 -5.85 -41.30 -5.15
N VAL A 24 -4.97 -41.81 -4.27
CA VAL A 24 -5.20 -43.07 -3.53
C VAL A 24 -4.88 -42.89 -2.04
N GLY A 25 -5.65 -42.03 -1.36
CA GLY A 25 -5.44 -41.76 0.06
C GLY A 25 -6.68 -41.27 0.80
N ALA A 26 -7.87 -41.71 0.38
CA ALA A 26 -9.09 -41.55 1.17
C ALA A 26 -9.42 -42.91 1.81
N LEU A 27 -9.38 -42.98 3.15
CA LEU A 27 -10.40 -43.58 4.02
C LEU A 27 -9.89 -43.79 5.45
N ALA A 28 -10.81 -43.57 6.39
CA ALA A 28 -10.83 -44.00 7.79
C ALA A 28 -10.14 -43.12 8.86
N ALA A 29 -10.92 -42.21 9.46
CA ALA A 29 -11.31 -42.35 10.87
C ALA A 29 -12.47 -41.41 11.20
N CYS A 30 -13.64 -42.01 11.43
CA CYS A 30 -14.83 -41.39 11.99
C CYS A 30 -14.95 -41.83 13.45
N GLY A 31 -15.24 -40.93 14.38
CA GLY A 31 -15.62 -41.28 15.76
C GLY A 31 -15.91 -40.05 16.62
N PRO A 32 -16.94 -40.05 17.51
CA PRO A 32 -17.76 -38.87 17.83
C PRO A 32 -17.72 -38.43 19.32
N THR A 33 -18.56 -37.43 19.66
CA THR A 33 -19.05 -36.99 21.01
C THR A 33 -18.03 -36.22 21.87
N ASP A 34 -18.34 -35.16 22.65
CA ASP A 34 -19.61 -34.57 23.11
C ASP A 34 -19.38 -33.14 23.63
N GLN A 35 -20.45 -32.35 23.72
CA GLN A 35 -20.48 -31.00 24.32
C GLN A 35 -20.54 -31.06 25.86
N THR A 36 -19.99 -30.02 26.54
CA THR A 36 -20.61 -29.23 27.67
C THR A 36 -19.53 -28.72 28.66
N PRO A 37 -19.64 -27.47 29.17
CA PRO A 37 -18.56 -26.72 29.85
C PRO A 37 -18.61 -26.87 31.37
N THR A 38 -17.50 -26.56 32.09
CA THR A 38 -17.38 -26.17 33.53
C THR A 38 -15.89 -26.27 33.98
N PRO A 39 -15.37 -25.55 35.00
CA PRO A 39 -15.34 -24.12 35.32
C PRO A 39 -13.90 -23.54 35.30
N ALA A 40 -13.76 -22.24 35.55
CA ALA A 40 -12.50 -21.53 35.67
C ALA A 40 -11.62 -22.03 36.83
N PRO A 41 -10.29 -22.15 36.65
CA PRO A 41 -9.33 -22.00 37.72
C PRO A 41 -8.90 -20.54 37.83
N THR A 42 -9.34 -19.89 38.91
CA THR A 42 -8.79 -18.62 39.40
C THR A 42 -7.31 -18.82 39.69
N ASN A 43 -6.42 -18.13 38.98
CA ASN A 43 -5.07 -17.89 39.49
C ASN A 43 -4.65 -16.48 39.13
N ASP A 44 -4.86 -15.61 40.10
CA ASP A 44 -4.45 -14.22 40.17
C ASP A 44 -2.92 -14.21 40.32
N SER A 45 -2.22 -13.71 39.31
CA SER A 45 -0.78 -13.44 39.39
C SER A 45 -0.48 -12.25 38.49
N ARG A 46 -1.01 -11.10 38.91
CA ARG A 46 -0.64 -9.80 38.36
C ARG A 46 0.84 -9.54 38.67
N PRO A 47 1.69 -9.24 37.67
CA PRO A 47 3.03 -8.74 37.94
C PRO A 47 2.93 -7.42 38.70
N ALA A 48 3.70 -7.33 39.78
CA ALA A 48 3.76 -6.20 40.68
C ALA A 48 3.95 -4.89 39.90
N VAL A 49 3.03 -3.94 40.14
CA VAL A 49 3.24 -2.54 39.80
C VAL A 49 4.47 -2.08 40.56
N SER A 50 5.51 -1.75 39.81
CA SER A 50 6.70 -1.07 40.33
C SER A 50 6.26 0.31 40.83
N THR A 51 6.14 0.44 42.15
CA THR A 51 5.94 1.72 42.83
C THR A 51 7.22 2.54 42.69
N LEU A 52 7.18 3.58 41.84
CA LEU A 52 8.14 4.68 41.94
C LEU A 52 7.86 5.45 43.26
N PRO A 53 8.89 5.78 44.05
CA PRO A 53 8.74 6.63 45.22
C PRO A 53 8.36 8.04 44.78
N SER A 54 7.22 8.52 45.29
CA SER A 54 6.73 9.88 45.14
C SER A 54 7.53 10.79 46.07
N ASP A 55 8.51 11.48 45.52
CA ASP A 55 9.23 12.55 46.21
C ASP A 55 8.88 13.88 45.55
N GLY A 56 8.32 14.80 46.36
CA GLY A 56 8.36 16.26 46.17
C GLY A 56 7.63 16.90 44.99
N SER A 57 6.60 17.69 45.32
CA SER A 57 6.17 18.97 44.67
C SER A 57 6.09 18.98 43.14
N ASP A 58 4.92 18.96 42.52
CA ASP A 58 4.03 20.12 42.47
C ASP A 58 2.58 19.70 42.22
N ALA A 59 1.70 20.05 43.15
CA ALA A 59 0.26 19.92 42.97
C ALA A 59 -0.19 20.87 41.84
N TYR A 60 -0.92 20.33 40.85
CA TYR A 60 -1.67 21.16 39.92
C TYR A 60 -2.58 22.10 40.74
N PRO A 61 -2.51 23.43 40.56
CA PRO A 61 -3.47 24.31 41.21
C PRO A 61 -4.86 24.01 40.66
N ALA A 62 -5.85 23.96 41.55
CA ALA A 62 -7.25 23.88 41.17
C ALA A 62 -7.62 25.05 40.23
N PRO A 63 -8.47 24.83 39.21
CA PRO A 63 -8.87 25.90 38.30
C PRO A 63 -9.57 27.02 39.08
N LEU A 64 -9.08 28.25 38.91
CA LEU A 64 -9.70 29.46 39.46
C LEU A 64 -11.12 29.59 38.91
N ALA A 65 -12.09 29.73 39.82
CA ALA A 65 -13.48 30.04 39.47
C ALA A 65 -13.54 31.33 38.65
N SER A 66 -14.23 31.28 37.51
CA SER A 66 -14.43 32.44 36.65
C SER A 66 -15.32 33.49 37.34
N PRO A 67 -14.98 34.79 37.33
CA PRO A 67 -15.90 35.82 37.81
C PRO A 67 -17.03 36.03 36.79
N THR A 68 -18.25 35.65 37.16
CA THR A 68 -19.46 36.12 36.50
C THR A 68 -19.74 37.56 36.94
N THR A 69 -19.51 38.53 36.07
CA THR A 69 -20.34 39.74 35.90
C THR A 69 -19.70 40.70 34.89
N GLY A 70 -20.32 40.85 33.72
CA GLY A 70 -20.02 41.88 32.74
C GLY A 70 -20.38 41.44 31.31
N PRO A 71 -21.10 42.25 30.50
CA PRO A 71 -21.28 41.94 29.09
C PRO A 71 -19.92 41.83 28.41
N TYR A 72 -19.72 40.75 27.66
CA TYR A 72 -18.48 40.44 26.97
C TYR A 72 -18.12 41.60 26.02
N PRO A 73 -16.94 42.24 26.16
CA PRO A 73 -16.49 43.18 25.14
C PRO A 73 -16.29 42.44 23.82
N PRO A 74 -16.63 43.02 22.66
CA PRO A 74 -16.33 42.38 21.39
C PRO A 74 -14.83 42.09 21.32
N PRO A 75 -14.42 40.94 20.75
CA PRO A 75 -13.01 40.61 20.65
C PRO A 75 -12.29 41.75 19.93
N ALA A 76 -11.25 42.28 20.54
CA ALA A 76 -10.34 43.18 19.85
C ALA A 76 -9.80 42.40 18.64
N THR A 77 -9.98 42.95 17.44
CA THR A 77 -9.34 42.42 16.23
C THR A 77 -7.83 42.59 16.41
N ALA A 78 -7.18 41.56 16.97
CA ALA A 78 -5.75 41.43 16.85
C ALA A 78 -5.45 41.34 15.35
N ALA A 79 -4.63 42.26 14.84
CA ALA A 79 -4.07 42.11 13.52
C ALA A 79 -3.44 40.71 13.43
N PRO A 80 -3.64 39.96 12.34
CA PRO A 80 -3.00 38.67 12.19
C PRO A 80 -1.49 38.87 12.37
N PRO A 81 -0.79 38.01 13.13
CA PRO A 81 0.67 38.03 13.07
C PRO A 81 1.04 37.90 11.60
N THR A 82 1.87 38.82 11.09
CA THR A 82 2.52 38.66 9.79
C THR A 82 3.37 37.40 9.89
N ALA A 83 2.75 36.26 9.57
CA ALA A 83 3.43 35.01 9.39
C ALA A 83 4.41 35.22 8.24
N ASN A 84 5.71 35.14 8.52
CA ASN A 84 6.69 34.93 7.48
C ASN A 84 6.20 33.73 6.65
N PRO A 85 5.98 33.88 5.33
CA PRO A 85 5.69 32.74 4.48
C PRO A 85 6.85 31.78 4.66
N TYR A 86 6.58 30.59 5.17
CA TYR A 86 7.52 29.48 5.04
C TYR A 86 7.86 29.42 3.55
N PRO A 87 9.14 29.51 3.12
CA PRO A 87 9.45 29.36 1.72
C PRO A 87 8.92 28.01 1.30
N GLY A 88 7.84 28.02 0.51
CA GLY A 88 7.38 26.82 -0.17
C GLY A 88 8.53 26.32 -1.04
N PRO A 89 8.71 25.00 -1.20
CA PRO A 89 9.73 24.50 -2.10
C PRO A 89 9.50 25.18 -3.46
N GLU A 90 10.49 25.95 -3.90
CA GLU A 90 10.47 26.57 -5.21
C GLU A 90 10.23 25.45 -6.22
N SER A 91 9.09 25.50 -6.91
CA SER A 91 8.76 24.58 -8.00
C SER A 91 9.61 24.96 -9.20
N THR A 92 10.92 24.81 -9.09
CA THR A 92 11.79 24.79 -10.26
C THR A 92 11.34 23.57 -11.09
N PRO A 93 10.84 23.76 -12.32
CA PRO A 93 10.46 22.64 -13.15
C PRO A 93 11.73 21.84 -13.43
N VAL A 94 11.86 20.68 -12.79
CA VAL A 94 12.92 19.73 -13.12
C VAL A 94 12.67 19.32 -14.56
N ALA A 95 13.59 19.66 -15.46
CA ALA A 95 13.55 19.17 -16.83
C ALA A 95 13.65 17.65 -16.78
N LEU A 96 12.67 16.95 -17.37
CA LEU A 96 12.59 15.49 -17.34
C LEU A 96 13.01 14.93 -18.69
N ASP A 97 13.85 13.90 -18.66
CA ASP A 97 14.26 13.17 -19.86
C ASP A 97 13.21 12.14 -20.34
N ALA A 98 12.16 11.91 -19.54
CA ALA A 98 11.13 10.91 -19.77
C ALA A 98 9.78 11.36 -19.18
N PRO A 99 8.65 10.82 -19.67
CA PRO A 99 7.35 11.14 -19.10
C PRO A 99 7.24 10.68 -17.65
N ARG A 100 6.48 11.46 -16.87
CA ARG A 100 6.12 11.12 -15.49
C ARG A 100 5.05 10.05 -15.45
N PHE A 101 4.91 9.39 -14.30
CA PHE A 101 3.81 8.46 -14.07
C PHE A 101 2.47 9.20 -14.07
N ALA A 102 1.55 8.80 -14.93
CA ALA A 102 0.21 9.38 -15.01
C ALA A 102 -0.80 8.38 -15.60
N PHE A 103 -2.07 8.50 -15.20
CA PHE A 103 -3.17 7.87 -15.92
C PHE A 103 -3.68 8.83 -16.99
N ASP A 104 -4.05 8.30 -18.17
CA ASP A 104 -4.51 9.15 -19.28
C ASP A 104 -5.92 9.69 -19.08
N SER A 105 -6.75 8.94 -18.35
CA SER A 105 -8.14 9.27 -18.10
C SER A 105 -8.53 8.87 -16.69
N ALA A 106 -9.67 9.41 -16.23
CA ALA A 106 -10.34 8.88 -15.06
C ALA A 106 -10.68 7.39 -15.29
N LEU A 107 -10.61 6.62 -14.20
CA LEU A 107 -10.96 5.20 -14.17
C LEU A 107 -12.37 5.06 -13.62
N TYR A 108 -13.15 4.17 -14.23
CA TYR A 108 -14.54 3.92 -13.89
C TYR A 108 -14.73 2.47 -13.44
N ALA A 109 -15.75 2.24 -12.62
CA ALA A 109 -16.08 0.91 -12.16
C ALA A 109 -16.38 -0.03 -13.35
N GLY A 110 -15.80 -1.23 -13.32
CA GLY A 110 -15.92 -2.22 -14.40
C GLY A 110 -14.91 -2.05 -15.55
N ASP A 111 -14.09 -0.99 -15.57
CA ASP A 111 -13.00 -0.89 -16.54
C ASP A 111 -12.06 -2.10 -16.41
N THR A 112 -11.62 -2.64 -17.55
CA THR A 112 -10.76 -3.84 -17.64
C THR A 112 -9.40 -3.55 -18.28
N VAL A 113 -9.16 -2.30 -18.68
CA VAL A 113 -7.91 -1.84 -19.27
C VAL A 113 -7.58 -0.48 -18.67
N VAL A 114 -6.34 -0.32 -18.21
CA VAL A 114 -5.82 0.95 -17.70
C VAL A 114 -4.73 1.45 -18.65
N THR A 115 -4.83 2.71 -19.04
CA THR A 115 -3.86 3.38 -19.91
C THR A 115 -3.23 4.57 -19.23
N GLY A 116 -1.99 4.86 -19.60
CA GLY A 116 -1.26 5.95 -19.01
C GLY A 116 0.15 6.11 -19.54
N GLN A 117 0.94 6.83 -18.75
CA GLN A 117 2.32 7.13 -19.01
C GLN A 117 3.21 6.71 -17.83
N ALA A 118 4.42 6.27 -18.15
CA ALA A 118 5.48 5.91 -17.22
C ALA A 118 6.82 6.01 -17.95
N PRO A 119 7.97 6.00 -17.25
CA PRO A 119 9.28 5.92 -17.89
C PRO A 119 9.37 4.75 -18.91
N PRO A 120 10.10 4.91 -20.03
CA PRO A 120 10.14 3.92 -21.10
C PRO A 120 10.65 2.55 -20.67
N ASN A 121 10.12 1.49 -21.29
CA ASN A 121 10.54 0.11 -21.09
C ASN A 121 10.53 -0.36 -19.62
N LEU A 122 9.66 0.19 -18.78
CA LEU A 122 9.56 -0.15 -17.37
C LEU A 122 8.51 -1.25 -17.16
N SER A 123 8.81 -2.24 -16.32
CA SER A 123 7.83 -3.24 -15.89
C SER A 123 6.89 -2.62 -14.86
N LEU A 124 5.58 -2.69 -15.07
CA LEU A 124 4.55 -1.97 -14.31
C LEU A 124 3.57 -2.94 -13.65
N ALA A 125 3.20 -2.63 -12.41
CA ALA A 125 2.16 -3.32 -11.65
C ALA A 125 1.06 -2.33 -11.27
N ILE A 126 -0.19 -2.76 -11.48
CA ILE A 126 -1.38 -2.04 -11.05
C ILE A 126 -1.98 -2.82 -9.89
N SER A 127 -2.19 -2.13 -8.77
CA SER A 127 -2.75 -2.72 -7.56
C SER A 127 -3.84 -1.85 -6.96
N ASP A 128 -4.82 -2.48 -6.31
CA ASP A 128 -5.75 -1.79 -5.43
C ASP A 128 -5.10 -1.53 -4.08
N VAL A 129 -5.06 -0.25 -3.70
CA VAL A 129 -4.39 0.24 -2.49
C VAL A 129 -5.34 0.64 -1.36
N THR A 130 -6.63 0.34 -1.52
CA THR A 130 -7.67 0.76 -0.57
C THR A 130 -7.53 0.04 0.78
N PHE A 131 -7.27 -1.27 0.74
CA PHE A 131 -7.17 -2.13 1.92
C PHE A 131 -5.88 -2.98 1.90
N GLY A 132 -4.77 -2.41 1.41
CA GLY A 132 -3.50 -3.13 1.27
C GLY A 132 -2.87 -2.90 -0.09
N SER A 133 -2.34 -3.94 -0.72
CA SER A 133 -1.91 -3.94 -2.12
C SER A 133 -2.40 -5.23 -2.76
N VAL A 134 -3.57 -5.18 -3.39
CA VAL A 134 -4.14 -6.34 -4.11
C VAL A 134 -3.77 -6.21 -5.59
N PRO A 135 -3.04 -7.16 -6.19
CA PRO A 135 -2.61 -7.06 -7.58
C PRO A 135 -3.82 -7.19 -8.53
N LEU A 136 -3.93 -6.26 -9.48
CA LEU A 136 -5.01 -6.23 -10.48
C LEU A 136 -4.52 -6.59 -11.88
N GLY A 137 -3.27 -6.25 -12.20
CA GLY A 137 -2.64 -6.54 -13.47
C GLY A 137 -1.18 -6.12 -13.51
N VAL A 138 -0.46 -6.67 -14.49
CA VAL A 138 0.95 -6.37 -14.75
C VAL A 138 1.16 -6.15 -16.24
N GLY A 139 2.10 -5.28 -16.59
CA GLY A 139 2.45 -5.01 -17.97
C GLY A 139 3.74 -4.22 -18.08
N ARG A 140 3.94 -3.55 -19.20
CA ARG A 140 5.17 -2.79 -19.47
C ARG A 140 4.83 -1.51 -20.23
N SER A 141 5.58 -0.44 -19.98
CA SER A 141 5.57 0.73 -20.86
C SER A 141 6.38 0.48 -22.13
N ASP A 142 5.98 1.13 -23.22
CA ASP A 142 6.71 1.09 -24.48
C ASP A 142 7.90 2.06 -24.50
N ALA A 143 8.56 2.19 -25.66
CA ALA A 143 9.73 3.06 -25.85
C ALA A 143 9.40 4.56 -25.74
N GLN A 144 8.12 4.92 -25.86
CA GLN A 144 7.60 6.27 -25.73
C GLN A 144 7.07 6.54 -24.31
N GLY A 145 7.09 5.53 -23.43
CA GLY A 145 6.59 5.62 -22.08
C GLY A 145 5.07 5.52 -21.98
N ARG A 146 4.38 5.00 -22.99
CA ARG A 146 2.94 4.73 -22.94
C ARG A 146 2.71 3.31 -22.47
N PHE A 147 1.60 3.07 -21.76
CA PHE A 147 1.21 1.71 -21.40
C PHE A 147 -0.29 1.48 -21.60
N SER A 148 -0.65 0.22 -21.83
CA SER A 148 -2.02 -0.28 -21.82
C SER A 148 -2.00 -1.65 -21.18
N ILE A 149 -2.54 -1.74 -19.96
CA ILE A 149 -2.42 -2.93 -19.12
C ILE A 149 -3.82 -3.50 -18.89
N PRO A 150 -4.07 -4.77 -19.27
CA PRO A 150 -5.31 -5.44 -18.91
C PRO A 150 -5.33 -5.71 -17.40
N VAL A 151 -6.47 -5.46 -16.78
CA VAL A 151 -6.69 -5.60 -15.34
C VAL A 151 -7.98 -6.37 -15.07
N SER A 152 -8.07 -6.90 -13.85
CA SER A 152 -9.36 -7.34 -13.32
C SER A 152 -10.34 -6.15 -13.26
N PRO A 153 -11.67 -6.36 -13.42
CA PRO A 153 -12.66 -5.29 -13.39
C PRO A 153 -12.50 -4.39 -12.16
N LEU A 154 -12.40 -3.08 -12.38
CA LEU A 154 -12.14 -2.14 -11.30
C LEU A 154 -13.35 -1.98 -10.36
N PRO A 155 -13.16 -2.11 -9.03
CA PRO A 155 -14.22 -1.86 -8.06
C PRO A 155 -14.46 -0.35 -7.85
N GLU A 156 -15.73 0.04 -7.75
CA GLU A 156 -16.14 1.44 -7.51
C GLU A 156 -15.62 1.97 -6.16
N GLY A 157 -15.11 3.21 -6.15
CA GLY A 157 -14.69 3.89 -4.92
C GLY A 157 -13.36 3.39 -4.35
N HIS A 158 -12.73 2.41 -4.98
CA HIS A 158 -11.40 1.95 -4.60
C HIS A 158 -10.32 2.87 -5.17
N ARG A 159 -9.16 2.90 -4.51
CA ARG A 159 -7.98 3.62 -4.99
C ARG A 159 -7.04 2.64 -5.69
N ILE A 160 -6.69 2.95 -6.93
CA ILE A 160 -5.77 2.17 -7.74
C ILE A 160 -4.41 2.85 -7.75
N GLY A 161 -3.36 2.10 -7.47
CA GLY A 161 -1.97 2.55 -7.50
C GLY A 161 -1.20 1.91 -8.65
N LEU A 162 -0.30 2.71 -9.24
CA LEU A 162 0.66 2.27 -10.24
C LEU A 162 2.07 2.25 -9.62
N THR A 163 2.76 1.13 -9.78
CA THR A 163 4.15 0.94 -9.34
C THR A 163 4.92 0.11 -10.36
N PHE A 164 6.20 -0.15 -10.12
CA PHE A 164 6.96 -1.09 -10.94
C PHE A 164 6.73 -2.53 -10.48
N ALA A 165 6.69 -3.47 -11.41
CA ALA A 165 6.40 -4.88 -11.11
C ALA A 165 7.64 -5.71 -10.78
N ASP A 166 8.79 -5.32 -11.31
CA ASP A 166 10.02 -6.10 -11.22
C ASP A 166 11.22 -5.20 -10.95
N LEU A 167 12.25 -5.78 -10.34
CA LEU A 167 13.50 -5.11 -10.08
C LEU A 167 14.42 -5.24 -11.29
N GLU A 168 15.11 -4.15 -11.62
CA GLU A 168 16.19 -4.23 -12.59
C GLU A 168 17.36 -5.04 -12.02
N PRO A 169 18.05 -5.85 -12.86
CA PRO A 169 19.16 -6.67 -12.40
C PRO A 169 20.23 -5.83 -11.67
N GLY A 170 20.50 -6.19 -10.41
CA GLY A 170 21.53 -5.52 -9.59
C GLY A 170 21.07 -4.25 -8.90
N LYS A 171 19.80 -3.82 -9.04
CA LYS A 171 19.22 -2.72 -8.27
C LYS A 171 18.42 -3.24 -7.08
N SER A 172 18.48 -2.54 -5.95
CA SER A 172 17.54 -2.75 -4.85
C SER A 172 16.21 -2.04 -5.13
N PHE A 173 15.18 -2.38 -4.36
CA PHE A 173 13.89 -1.68 -4.41
C PHE A 173 14.06 -0.19 -4.10
N GLU A 174 14.83 0.15 -3.06
CA GLU A 174 15.14 1.52 -2.68
C GLU A 174 15.87 2.29 -3.79
N ASP A 175 16.84 1.66 -4.46
CA ASP A 175 17.58 2.31 -5.56
C ASP A 175 16.63 2.65 -6.71
N MET A 176 15.75 1.72 -7.09
CA MET A 176 14.76 1.98 -8.12
C MET A 176 13.77 3.08 -7.72
N VAL A 177 13.32 3.09 -6.46
CA VAL A 177 12.43 4.15 -5.97
C VAL A 177 13.10 5.52 -6.02
N GLN A 178 14.37 5.61 -5.61
CA GLN A 178 15.13 6.87 -5.63
C GLN A 178 15.36 7.37 -7.06
N GLU A 179 15.66 6.48 -8.00
CA GLU A 179 15.85 6.85 -9.40
C GLU A 179 14.55 7.33 -10.06
N LEU A 180 13.45 6.66 -9.73
CA LEU A 180 12.13 6.98 -10.27
C LEU A 180 11.45 8.15 -9.54
N ASP A 181 12.04 8.64 -8.45
CA ASP A 181 11.54 9.76 -7.64
C ASP A 181 11.29 11.02 -8.45
N LYS A 182 12.21 11.33 -9.37
CA LYS A 182 12.06 12.47 -10.30
C LYS A 182 10.86 12.34 -11.22
N TYR A 183 10.41 11.12 -11.51
CA TYR A 183 9.30 10.84 -12.43
C TYR A 183 7.95 10.69 -11.73
N ARG A 184 7.87 10.92 -10.41
CA ARG A 184 6.62 10.83 -9.63
C ARG A 184 5.47 11.59 -10.30
N GLY A 185 4.31 10.96 -10.31
CA GLY A 185 3.06 11.57 -10.74
C GLY A 185 2.49 12.51 -9.68
N GLU A 186 1.46 13.26 -10.06
CA GLU A 186 0.81 14.23 -9.18
C GLU A 186 0.20 13.58 -7.92
N ALA A 187 -0.33 12.37 -8.07
CA ALA A 187 -0.98 11.62 -7.01
C ALA A 187 -0.05 10.53 -6.41
N PHE A 188 1.23 10.87 -6.25
CA PHE A 188 2.21 10.02 -5.58
C PHE A 188 1.73 9.62 -4.18
N MET A 189 1.94 8.36 -3.81
CA MET A 189 1.60 7.86 -2.48
C MET A 189 2.64 6.84 -2.00
N SER A 190 3.20 7.07 -0.81
CA SER A 190 4.02 6.09 -0.09
C SER A 190 3.24 5.62 1.12
N VAL A 191 2.93 4.32 1.16
CA VAL A 191 2.14 3.72 2.24
C VAL A 191 3.05 2.80 3.05
N PRO A 192 3.30 3.08 4.33
CA PRO A 192 4.16 2.25 5.18
C PRO A 192 3.73 0.78 5.17
N ASN A 193 4.69 -0.13 5.04
CA ASN A 193 4.50 -1.59 4.97
C ASN A 193 3.66 -2.11 3.78
N ILE A 194 3.15 -1.22 2.91
CA ILE A 194 2.37 -1.60 1.72
C ILE A 194 3.19 -1.35 0.45
N GLY A 195 3.85 -0.19 0.34
CA GLY A 195 4.75 0.11 -0.77
C GLY A 195 4.68 1.54 -1.26
N VAL A 196 5.36 1.77 -2.38
CA VAL A 196 5.46 3.07 -3.06
C VAL A 196 4.70 3.02 -4.38
N PHE A 197 3.79 3.96 -4.55
CA PHE A 197 2.96 4.12 -5.74
C PHE A 197 3.27 5.47 -6.38
N PHE A 198 3.79 5.44 -7.61
CA PHE A 198 4.24 6.64 -8.29
C PHE A 198 3.09 7.54 -8.72
N THR A 199 1.91 6.96 -8.88
CA THR A 199 0.66 7.68 -9.03
C THR A 199 -0.49 6.81 -8.52
N THR A 200 -1.56 7.45 -8.06
CA THR A 200 -2.78 6.79 -7.59
C THR A 200 -4.01 7.52 -8.12
N THR A 201 -5.14 6.83 -8.25
CA THR A 201 -6.41 7.45 -8.64
C THR A 201 -7.59 6.75 -7.99
N LEU A 202 -8.69 7.48 -7.78
CA LEU A 202 -9.93 6.94 -7.24
C LEU A 202 -10.84 6.50 -8.40
N VAL A 203 -11.32 5.26 -8.35
CA VAL A 203 -12.26 4.72 -9.32
C VAL A 203 -13.62 5.38 -9.13
N GLN A 204 -14.10 6.02 -10.19
CA GLN A 204 -15.40 6.67 -10.24
C GLN A 204 -16.53 5.63 -10.41
N PRO A 205 -17.77 5.98 -10.04
CA PRO A 205 -18.94 5.16 -10.37
C PRO A 205 -19.04 4.89 -11.87
N ALA A 206 -19.62 3.76 -12.28
CA ALA A 206 -19.77 3.41 -13.69
C ALA A 206 -20.48 4.52 -14.51
N LYS A 207 -20.18 4.59 -15.80
CA LYS A 207 -20.75 5.59 -16.74
C LYS A 207 -22.22 5.35 -17.05
#